data_AF-A0A833RVV2-F1
#
_entry.id   AF-A0A833RVV2-F1
#
_cell.length_a   1.000
_cell.length_b   1.000
_cell.length_c   1.000
_cell.angle_alpha   90.00
_cell.angle_beta   90.00
_cell.angle_gamma   90.00
#
_symmetry.space_group_name_H-M   'P 1'
#
loop_
_entity.id
_entity.type
_entity.pdbx_description
1 polymer ?
#
loop_
_entity_poly.entity_id
_entity_poly.type
_entity_poly.pdbx_seq_one_letter_code
_entity_poly.pdbx_strand_id
1 'polypeptide(L)' 'MINNYAILGIVRLISQIISLLIDLNRIPFDLIEGESELVSGFNLEYYRRLFIYIFLSEYVNLLLIRIILLITFYVFNY' A
#
# COMPACT_ATOMS: atom_id res chain seq x y z
N MET A 1 12.23 -13.88 28.99
CA MET A 1 13.07 -12.87 28.32
C MET A 1 12.49 -12.66 26.93
N ILE A 2 12.01 -11.47 26.61
CA ILE A 2 11.68 -11.13 25.21
C ILE A 2 13.01 -11.09 24.46
N ASN A 3 13.19 -11.97 23.48
CA ASN A 3 14.40 -11.99 22.66
C ASN A 3 14.51 -10.66 21.89
N ASN A 4 15.71 -10.07 21.85
CA ASN A 4 15.98 -8.87 21.05
C ASN A 4 15.56 -9.04 19.57
N TYR A 5 15.59 -10.27 19.06
CA TYR A 5 15.09 -10.63 17.73
C TYR A 5 13.58 -10.38 17.55
N ALA A 6 12.76 -10.59 18.58
CA ALA A 6 11.32 -10.34 18.50
C ALA A 6 11.02 -8.83 18.41
N ILE A 7 11.76 -8.01 19.16
CA ILE A 7 11.66 -6.55 19.09
C ILE A 7 12.08 -6.06 17.69
N LEU A 8 13.18 -6.59 17.14
CA LEU A 8 13.64 -6.26 15.78
C LEU A 8 12.62 -6.65 14.70
N GLY A 9 11.97 -7.82 14.84
CA GLY A 9 10.92 -8.26 13.92
C GLY A 9 9.71 -7.32 13.90
N ILE A 10 9.28 -6.84 15.08
CA ILE A 10 8.19 -5.86 15.20
C ILE A 10 8.59 -4.51 14.57
N VAL A 11 9.80 -4.03 14.83
CA VAL A 11 10.29 -2.77 14.25
C VAL A 11 10.36 -2.84 12.72
N ARG A 12 10.81 -3.97 12.16
CA ARG A 12 10.84 -4.19 10.69
C ARG A 12 9.44 -4.24 10.09
N LEU A 13 8.48 -4.88 10.74
CA LEU A 13 7.09 -4.87 10.28
C LEU A 13 6.55 -3.44 10.19
N ILE A 14 6.78 -2.64 11.23
CA ILE A 14 6.29 -1.27 11.29
C ILE A 14 6.91 -0.43 10.16
N SER A 15 8.23 -0.51 9.96
CA SER A 15 8.89 0.26 8.90
C SER A 15 8.45 -0.17 7.50
N GLN A 16 8.27 -1.48 7.26
CA GLN A 16 7.80 -2.00 5.98
C GLN A 16 6.34 -1.61 5.69
N ILE A 17 5.46 -1.63 6.68
CA ILE A 17 4.08 -1.19 6.50
C ILE A 17 4.06 0.30 6.13
N ILE A 18 4.86 1.13 6.78
CA ILE A 18 4.93 2.57 6.49
C ILE A 18 5.45 2.81 5.07
N SER A 19 6.54 2.15 4.64
CA SER A 19 7.04 2.30 3.26
C SER A 19 6.01 1.88 2.22
N LEU A 20 5.26 0.80 2.46
CA LEU A 20 4.26 0.31 1.53
C LEU A 20 3.03 1.21 1.45
N LEU A 21 2.62 1.83 2.55
CA LEU A 21 1.54 2.82 2.56
C LEU A 21 1.90 4.06 1.73
N ILE A 22 3.17 4.46 1.78
CA ILE A 22 3.71 5.56 0.96
C ILE A 22 3.74 5.15 -0.52
N ASP A 23 4.32 4.00 -0.87
CA ASP A 23 4.45 3.55 -2.26
C ASP A 23 3.09 3.31 -2.94
N LEU A 24 2.07 2.91 -2.17
CA LEU A 24 0.72 2.67 -2.66
C LEU A 24 -0.15 3.93 -2.67
N ASN A 25 0.37 5.08 -2.23
CA ASN A 25 -0.40 6.31 -2.04
C ASN A 25 -1.72 6.05 -1.29
N ARG A 26 -1.70 5.26 -0.21
CA ARG A 26 -2.90 4.97 0.59
C ARG A 26 -2.93 5.79 1.85
N ILE A 27 -4.15 6.08 2.30
CA ILE A 27 -4.44 6.86 3.52
C ILE A 27 -3.50 6.41 4.65
N PRO A 28 -2.73 7.32 5.28
CA PRO A 28 -2.83 8.78 5.25
C PRO A 28 -1.99 9.51 4.17
N PHE A 29 -1.26 8.78 3.32
CA PHE A 29 -0.34 9.37 2.33
C PHE A 29 -0.98 9.61 0.95
N ASP A 30 -2.30 9.69 0.91
CA ASP A 30 -3.10 9.77 -0.32
C ASP A 30 -3.48 11.22 -0.68
N LEU A 31 -2.48 12.10 -0.74
CA LEU A 31 -2.69 13.54 -0.95
C LEU A 31 -3.07 13.86 -2.40
N ILE A 32 -2.40 13.23 -3.35
CA ILE A 32 -2.56 13.52 -4.78
C ILE A 32 -3.93 13.04 -5.28
N GLU A 33 -4.39 11.86 -4.85
CA GLU A 33 -5.71 11.36 -5.24
C GLU A 33 -6.82 12.14 -4.49
N GLY A 34 -6.67 12.37 -3.19
CA GLY A 34 -7.62 13.15 -2.40
C GLY A 34 -7.84 14.58 -2.92
N GLU A 35 -6.79 15.27 -3.39
CA GLU A 35 -6.93 16.58 -4.04
C GLU A 35 -7.65 16.49 -5.39
N SER A 36 -7.36 15.45 -6.17
CA SER A 36 -7.99 15.25 -7.48
C SER A 36 -9.49 14.93 -7.37
N GLU A 37 -9.94 14.30 -6.30
CA GLU A 37 -11.37 14.05 -6.03
C GLU A 37 -12.14 15.34 -5.75
N LEU A 38 -11.54 16.28 -5.01
CA LEU A 38 -12.16 17.57 -4.66
C LEU A 38 -12.39 18.48 -5.87
N VAL A 39 -11.55 18.36 -6.91
CA VAL A 39 -11.59 19.22 -8.11
C VAL A 39 -12.23 18.50 -9.31
N SER A 40 -12.89 17.35 -9.11
CA SER A 40 -13.50 16.51 -10.16
C SER A 40 -12.52 15.97 -11.23
N GLY A 41 -11.26 15.71 -10.84
CA GLY A 41 -10.17 15.29 -11.74
C GLY A 41 -10.46 14.00 -12.52
N PHE A 42 -10.48 12.84 -11.87
CA PHE A 42 -10.59 11.55 -12.57
C PHE A 42 -12.00 11.23 -13.12
N ASN A 43 -13.05 11.77 -12.48
CA ASN A 43 -14.44 11.49 -12.85
C ASN A 43 -14.89 12.19 -14.14
N LEU A 44 -14.19 13.24 -14.58
CA LEU A 44 -14.47 13.95 -15.84
C LEU A 44 -13.56 13.52 -16.98
N GLU A 45 -12.31 13.12 -16.68
CA GLU A 45 -11.29 12.86 -17.71
C GLU A 45 -11.33 11.43 -18.27
N TYR A 46 -11.77 10.44 -17.49
CA TYR A 46 -11.78 9.04 -17.92
C TYR A 46 -13.16 8.54 -18.31
N TYR A 47 -13.27 7.95 -19.51
CA TYR A 47 -14.45 7.19 -19.90
C TYR A 47 -14.70 6.02 -18.92
N ARG A 48 -15.98 5.74 -18.66
CA ARG A 48 -16.49 4.77 -17.67
C ARG A 48 -15.78 3.40 -17.63
N ARG A 49 -15.18 2.94 -18.74
CA ARG A 49 -14.44 1.66 -18.80
C ARG A 49 -12.98 1.79 -18.40
N LEU A 50 -12.29 2.86 -18.79
CA LEU A 50 -10.89 3.08 -18.40
C LEU A 50 -10.76 3.31 -16.89
N PHE A 51 -11.72 4.03 -16.30
CA PHE A 51 -11.81 4.24 -14.85
C PHE A 51 -11.78 2.91 -14.08
N ILE A 52 -12.57 1.92 -14.52
CA ILE A 52 -12.62 0.59 -13.87
C ILE A 52 -11.25 -0.11 -13.89
N TYR A 53 -10.51 -0.02 -15.01
CA TYR A 53 -9.22 -0.66 -15.12
C TYR A 53 -8.15 -0.01 -14.24
N ILE A 54 -8.23 1.30 -14.00
CA ILE A 54 -7.31 2.01 -13.09
C ILE A 54 -7.49 1.50 -11.66
N PHE A 55 -8.72 1.49 -11.12
CA PHE A 55 -8.98 0.92 -9.79
C PHE A 55 -8.61 -0.55 -9.72
N LEU A 56 -8.95 -1.34 -10.74
CA LEU A 56 -8.62 -2.76 -10.75
C LEU A 56 -7.11 -2.99 -10.69
N SER A 57 -6.32 -2.20 -11.44
CA SER A 57 -4.86 -2.26 -11.44
C SER A 57 -4.29 -1.94 -10.06
N GLU A 58 -4.79 -0.91 -9.39
CA GLU A 58 -4.36 -0.57 -8.04
C GLU A 58 -4.70 -1.65 -7.02
N TYR A 59 -5.89 -2.25 -7.09
CA TYR A 59 -6.27 -3.35 -6.20
C TYR A 59 -5.42 -4.60 -6.43
N VAL A 60 -5.07 -4.90 -7.68
CA VAL A 60 -4.14 -6.00 -8.00
C VAL A 60 -2.75 -5.72 -7.42
N ASN A 61 -2.25 -4.49 -7.56
CA ASN A 61 -0.97 -4.10 -6.97
C ASN A 61 -0.99 -4.22 -5.44
N LEU A 62 -2.09 -3.81 -4.81
CA LEU A 62 -2.28 -3.89 -3.37
C LEU A 62 -2.29 -5.35 -2.87
N LEU A 63 -2.91 -6.27 -3.62
CA LEU A 63 -2.85 -7.71 -3.33
C LEU A 63 -1.43 -8.26 -3.43
N LEU A 64 -0.69 -7.91 -4.48
CA LEU A 64 0.69 -8.38 -4.69
C LEU A 64 1.61 -7.93 -3.56
N ILE A 65 1.52 -6.66 -3.16
CA ILE A 65 2.33 -6.09 -2.09
C ILE A 65 2.04 -6.75 -0.74
N ARG A 66 0.78 -7.07 -0.45
CA ARG A 66 0.42 -7.79 0.79
C ARG A 66 1.04 -9.19 0.85
N ILE A 67 1.10 -9.89 -0.28
CA ILE A 67 1.75 -11.21 -0.38
C ILE A 67 3.26 -11.08 -0.14
N ILE A 68 3.91 -10.09 -0.77
CA ILE A 68 5.35 -9.83 -0.60
C ILE A 68 5.68 -9.50 0.85
N LEU A 69 4.85 -8.70 1.53
CA LEU A 69 5.04 -8.38 2.95
C LEU A 69 4.96 -9.64 3.84
N LEU A 70 4.01 -10.52 3.56
CA LEU A 70 3.84 -11.80 4.27
C LEU A 70 5.07 -12.70 4.10
N ILE A 71 5.54 -12.86 2.85
CA ILE A 71 6.74 -13.65 2.55
C ILE A 71 7.97 -13.07 3.25
N THR A 72 8.15 -11.75 3.15
CA THR A 72 9.29 -11.06 3.75
C THR A 72 9.27 -11.22 5.27
N PHE A 73 8.12 -11.09 5.91
CA PHE A 73 8.00 -11.32 7.34
C PHE A 73 8.39 -12.75 7.71
N TYR A 74 7.86 -13.77 7.04
CA TYR A 74 8.22 -15.16 7.36
C TYR A 74 9.71 -15.43 7.16
N VAL A 75 10.29 -15.05 6.01
CA VAL A 75 11.71 -15.30 5.69
C VAL A 75 12.67 -14.71 6.73
N PHE A 76 12.36 -13.55 7.30
CA PHE A 76 13.25 -12.88 8.25
C PHE A 76 13.00 -13.24 9.73
N ASN A 77 11.94 -13.99 10.05
CA ASN A 77 11.63 -14.44 11.43
C ASN A 77 12.04 -15.90 11.71
N TYR A 78 12.56 -16.63 10.71
CA TYR A 78 13.31 -17.88 10.89
C TYR A 78 14.80 -17.58 11.05
#